data_AF-A0A966C7L5-F1
#
_entry.id   AF-A0A966C7L5-F1
#
_cell.length_a   1.000
_cell.length_b   1.000
_cell.length_c   1.000
_cell.angle_alpha   90.00
_cell.angle_beta   90.00
_cell.angle_gamma   90.00
#
_symmetry.space_group_name_H-M   'P 1'
#
loop_
_entity.id
_entity.type
_entity.pdbx_description
1 polymer ?
#
loop_
_entity_poly.entity_id
_entity_poly.type
_entity_poly.pdbx_seq_one_letter_code
_entity_poly.pdbx_strand_id
1 'polypeptide(L)'
;MANFNFGVIDGDFFTSSGNLTQLDNNDTFFFRLENNDSVINVNLFNIIGGDADIELYEDSNFNGILDATDSLLDGSSRTGTQEEVIKRIETASDYFVKVVRFDGNSIDYDLSLTMTEGLSSTQTAINLSPNNQRFFSDFLRGITTFPQNRQFDAIEYTTSANGTIFGQITTNVSDSQFNIKVFDDTNSNGIFDTRDLLLTQKEVIGQTGFINVPVETGRGFVQIENLSNTGYDYSIAANYLQDNPTSTNTSPLTLQQGTAQIAYVAYYGRPADPSGVNFWNQTLGNGNVNYSPRSGDILTGNEQTTYDRIVNDFGNSAEANRLFGGLSNSDKVNQVYNFAFGRDAEASGLNFWTTQLNNGGVTLATFALEVALGAQNQDIIVLRNKIASADLFSQSINTQGEINAYSGSTGEVFGRNWLDPFDNFISLQGNADTALSTLSS
;
A
#
# COMPACT_ATOMS: atom_id res chain seq x y z
N MET A 1 15.40 -20.48 -33.48
CA MET A 1 14.35 -20.90 -32.56
C MET A 1 14.68 -20.24 -31.25
N ALA A 2 13.88 -19.27 -30.84
CA ALA A 2 13.97 -18.76 -29.49
C ALA A 2 13.06 -19.58 -28.56
N ASN A 3 13.61 -19.95 -27.40
CA ASN A 3 12.85 -20.60 -26.34
C ASN A 3 12.71 -19.62 -25.19
N PHE A 4 11.47 -19.24 -24.91
CA PHE A 4 11.11 -18.37 -23.81
C PHE A 4 10.49 -19.21 -22.70
N ASN A 5 10.98 -19.06 -21.47
CA ASN A 5 10.44 -19.76 -20.30
C ASN A 5 9.86 -18.71 -19.34
N PHE A 6 8.54 -18.74 -19.20
CA PHE A 6 7.81 -17.81 -18.34
C PHE A 6 7.57 -18.34 -16.92
N GLY A 7 7.90 -19.61 -16.64
CA GLY A 7 7.80 -20.21 -15.31
C GLY A 7 6.37 -20.47 -14.85
N VAL A 8 6.17 -20.38 -13.54
CA VAL A 8 4.86 -20.49 -12.86
C VAL A 8 4.09 -19.18 -13.03
N ILE A 9 2.85 -19.27 -13.49
CA ILE A 9 2.07 -18.12 -13.92
C ILE A 9 0.70 -18.13 -13.24
N ASP A 10 0.39 -17.10 -12.45
CA ASP A 10 -0.93 -16.89 -11.83
C ASP A 10 -1.43 -15.48 -12.16
N GLY A 11 -2.55 -15.39 -12.91
CA GLY A 11 -3.20 -14.11 -13.22
C GLY A 11 -2.45 -13.17 -14.17
N ASP A 12 -1.42 -13.65 -14.88
CA ASP A 12 -0.55 -12.81 -15.69
C ASP A 12 -1.04 -12.50 -17.11
N PHE A 13 -0.57 -11.35 -17.60
CA PHE A 13 -0.59 -10.92 -18.99
C PHE A 13 0.85 -10.81 -19.51
N PHE A 14 1.26 -11.73 -20.37
CA PHE A 14 2.56 -11.70 -21.04
C PHE A 14 2.41 -11.15 -22.45
N THR A 15 3.33 -10.26 -22.82
CA THR A 15 3.50 -9.87 -24.23
C THR A 15 4.93 -10.09 -24.68
N SER A 16 5.10 -10.55 -25.90
CA SER A 16 6.40 -10.78 -26.52
C SER A 16 6.32 -10.44 -28.00
N SER A 17 7.22 -9.58 -28.48
CA SER A 17 7.42 -9.37 -29.92
C SER A 17 8.44 -10.37 -30.44
N GLY A 18 8.22 -10.95 -31.62
CA GLY A 18 9.14 -11.89 -32.24
C GLY A 18 9.31 -11.67 -33.74
N ASN A 19 10.31 -12.35 -34.32
CA ASN A 19 10.51 -12.38 -35.76
C ASN A 19 10.81 -13.79 -36.26
N LEU A 20 10.00 -14.29 -37.20
CA LEU A 20 10.18 -15.59 -37.83
C LEU A 20 10.81 -15.45 -39.20
N THR A 21 11.77 -16.30 -39.51
CA THR A 21 12.46 -16.34 -40.81
C THR A 21 12.46 -17.76 -41.39
N GLN A 22 13.00 -17.95 -42.60
CA GLN A 22 13.16 -19.29 -43.17
C GLN A 22 14.13 -20.19 -42.38
N LEU A 23 15.09 -19.59 -41.65
CA LEU A 23 16.05 -20.31 -40.82
C LEU A 23 15.57 -20.44 -39.37
N ASP A 24 14.69 -19.54 -38.96
CA ASP A 24 14.05 -19.51 -37.65
C ASP A 24 12.54 -19.51 -37.80
N ASN A 25 11.99 -20.67 -38.11
CA ASN A 25 10.60 -20.77 -38.55
C ASN A 25 9.59 -20.94 -37.40
N ASN A 26 10.04 -20.93 -36.15
CA ASN A 26 9.16 -21.00 -34.99
C ASN A 26 9.83 -20.49 -33.71
N ASP A 27 9.00 -19.96 -32.81
CA ASP A 27 9.38 -19.59 -31.45
C ASP A 27 8.48 -20.34 -30.46
N THR A 28 9.06 -20.79 -29.34
CA THR A 28 8.36 -21.59 -28.33
C THR A 28 8.37 -20.89 -26.98
N PHE A 29 7.23 -20.90 -26.31
CA PHE A 29 6.94 -20.21 -25.07
C PHE A 29 6.42 -21.21 -24.04
N PHE A 30 7.20 -21.49 -23.00
CA PHE A 30 6.84 -22.41 -21.92
C PHE A 30 6.18 -21.69 -20.74
N PHE A 31 5.17 -22.30 -20.15
CA PHE A 31 4.50 -21.83 -18.94
C PHE A 31 3.91 -23.00 -18.11
N ARG A 32 3.66 -22.75 -16.83
CA ARG A 32 3.00 -23.69 -15.92
C ARG A 32 1.68 -23.12 -15.42
N LEU A 33 0.64 -23.96 -15.45
CA LEU A 33 -0.60 -23.73 -14.72
C LEU A 33 -0.58 -24.45 -13.36
N GLU A 34 -1.03 -23.79 -12.31
CA GLU A 34 -1.04 -24.36 -10.94
C GLU A 34 -2.40 -24.93 -10.51
N ASN A 35 -3.49 -24.50 -11.14
CA ASN A 35 -4.84 -24.90 -10.78
C ASN A 35 -5.57 -25.59 -11.94
N ASN A 36 -6.64 -26.29 -11.59
CA ASN A 36 -7.55 -26.87 -12.57
C ASN A 36 -8.62 -25.87 -12.98
N ASP A 37 -9.10 -25.96 -14.22
CA ASP A 37 -10.10 -25.08 -14.84
C ASP A 37 -9.55 -23.70 -15.28
N SER A 38 -8.24 -23.64 -15.55
CA SER A 38 -7.51 -22.41 -15.89
C SER A 38 -7.74 -21.99 -17.33
N VAL A 39 -8.15 -20.75 -17.55
CA VAL A 39 -8.40 -20.19 -18.87
C VAL A 39 -7.09 -19.72 -19.48
N ILE A 40 -6.65 -20.35 -20.56
CA ILE A 40 -5.53 -19.90 -21.40
C ILE A 40 -6.10 -19.08 -22.55
N ASN A 41 -5.62 -17.85 -22.73
CA ASN A 41 -5.89 -17.02 -23.91
C ASN A 41 -4.56 -16.69 -24.59
N VAL A 42 -4.41 -17.09 -25.84
CA VAL A 42 -3.27 -16.77 -26.68
C VAL A 42 -3.77 -15.89 -27.82
N ASN A 43 -3.12 -14.76 -28.07
CA ASN A 43 -3.41 -13.89 -29.19
C ASN A 43 -2.13 -13.53 -29.92
N LEU A 44 -2.04 -13.86 -31.20
CA LEU A 44 -0.98 -13.41 -32.09
C LEU A 44 -1.54 -12.28 -32.95
N PHE A 45 -0.90 -11.11 -32.90
CA PHE A 45 -1.37 -9.91 -33.58
C PHE A 45 -0.19 -9.11 -34.13
N ASN A 46 -0.48 -8.01 -34.82
CA ASN A 46 0.52 -7.20 -35.51
C ASN A 46 1.43 -8.02 -36.45
N ILE A 47 0.86 -9.03 -37.13
CA ILE A 47 1.58 -9.87 -38.07
C ILE A 47 1.94 -9.05 -39.31
N ILE A 48 3.23 -8.89 -39.59
CA ILE A 48 3.74 -8.08 -40.71
C ILE A 48 4.72 -8.92 -41.52
N GLY A 49 4.59 -8.86 -42.85
CA GLY A 49 5.57 -9.48 -43.77
C GLY A 49 5.27 -10.92 -44.18
N GLY A 50 4.14 -11.48 -43.73
CA GLY A 50 3.73 -12.84 -44.08
C GLY A 50 2.46 -13.30 -43.36
N ASP A 51 2.45 -14.59 -43.02
CA ASP A 51 1.40 -15.35 -42.35
C ASP A 51 2.03 -16.25 -41.28
N ALA A 52 1.54 -16.17 -40.05
CA ALA A 52 2.03 -16.92 -38.91
C ALA A 52 0.88 -17.49 -38.09
N ASP A 53 1.07 -18.73 -37.66
CA ASP A 53 0.09 -19.54 -36.94
C ASP A 53 0.49 -19.71 -35.47
N ILE A 54 -0.45 -20.15 -34.63
CA ILE A 54 -0.17 -20.53 -33.24
C ILE A 54 -0.66 -21.94 -32.92
N GLU A 55 0.11 -22.65 -32.11
CA GLU A 55 -0.17 -24.00 -31.60
C GLU A 55 0.00 -24.01 -30.07
N LEU A 56 -0.90 -24.69 -29.34
CA LEU A 56 -0.84 -24.87 -27.89
C LEU A 56 -0.64 -26.36 -27.56
N TYR A 57 0.35 -26.67 -26.74
CA TYR A 57 0.71 -28.03 -26.33
C TYR A 57 0.69 -28.18 -24.81
N GLU A 58 0.37 -29.39 -24.33
CA GLU A 58 0.62 -29.84 -22.95
C GLU A 58 1.90 -30.69 -22.91
N ASP A 59 2.81 -30.35 -22.00
CA ASP A 59 4.02 -31.12 -21.69
C ASP A 59 3.62 -32.45 -21.05
N SER A 60 3.46 -33.48 -21.87
CA SER A 60 2.85 -34.74 -21.44
C SER A 60 3.86 -35.66 -20.75
N ASN A 61 5.15 -35.38 -20.91
CA ASN A 61 6.23 -36.18 -20.33
C ASN A 61 6.95 -35.45 -19.17
N PHE A 62 6.59 -34.19 -18.90
CA PHE A 62 7.11 -33.32 -17.85
C PHE A 62 8.62 -33.08 -17.95
N ASN A 63 9.16 -33.02 -19.16
CA ASN A 63 10.59 -32.83 -19.40
C ASN A 63 10.98 -31.36 -19.64
N GLY A 64 10.01 -30.45 -19.76
CA GLY A 64 10.21 -29.02 -19.99
C GLY A 64 10.74 -28.69 -21.40
N ILE A 65 10.61 -29.60 -22.36
CA ILE A 65 11.07 -29.46 -23.75
C ILE A 65 9.95 -29.89 -24.69
N LEU A 66 9.48 -28.98 -25.55
CA LEU A 66 8.50 -29.31 -26.58
C LEU A 66 9.04 -30.35 -27.59
N ASP A 67 8.50 -31.57 -27.57
CA ASP A 67 8.89 -32.67 -28.42
C ASP A 67 7.72 -33.55 -28.91
N ALA A 68 8.02 -34.64 -29.64
CA ALA A 68 7.01 -35.49 -30.27
C ALA A 68 6.15 -36.31 -29.28
N THR A 69 6.50 -36.29 -28.00
CA THR A 69 5.74 -36.95 -26.95
C THR A 69 4.76 -36.02 -26.23
N ASP A 70 4.77 -34.72 -26.56
CA ASP A 70 3.81 -33.73 -26.06
C ASP A 70 2.53 -33.71 -26.89
N SER A 71 1.43 -33.33 -26.24
CA SER A 71 0.09 -33.38 -26.82
C SER A 71 -0.30 -32.02 -27.36
N LEU A 72 -0.56 -31.92 -28.67
CA LEU A 72 -1.18 -30.74 -29.27
C LEU A 72 -2.62 -30.62 -28.78
N LEU A 73 -2.93 -29.52 -28.10
CA LEU A 73 -4.27 -29.24 -27.58
C LEU A 73 -5.10 -28.42 -28.57
N ASP A 74 -4.53 -27.39 -29.16
CA ASP A 74 -5.26 -26.47 -30.05
C ASP A 74 -4.33 -25.73 -31.01
N GLY A 75 -4.90 -25.13 -32.05
CA GLY A 75 -4.18 -24.31 -33.00
C GLY A 75 -5.07 -23.36 -33.78
N SER A 76 -4.50 -22.25 -34.22
CA SER A 76 -5.16 -21.25 -35.06
C SER A 76 -4.28 -20.97 -36.28
N SER A 77 -4.91 -20.96 -37.47
CA SER A 77 -4.23 -20.83 -38.77
C SER A 77 -5.03 -19.99 -39.76
N ARG A 78 -5.44 -18.79 -39.35
CA ARG A 78 -6.20 -17.90 -40.21
C ARG A 78 -5.26 -17.31 -41.24
N THR A 79 -5.75 -17.23 -42.47
CA THR A 79 -4.91 -16.81 -43.59
C THR A 79 -4.43 -15.34 -43.48
N GLY A 80 -3.18 -15.11 -43.85
CA GLY A 80 -2.57 -13.80 -44.04
C GLY A 80 -2.14 -13.13 -42.75
N THR A 81 -2.43 -11.83 -42.59
CA THR A 81 -2.05 -11.05 -41.39
C THR A 81 -3.19 -10.93 -40.39
N GLN A 82 -4.12 -11.90 -40.38
CA GLN A 82 -5.23 -11.87 -39.43
C GLN A 82 -4.72 -12.24 -38.04
N GLU A 83 -5.39 -11.74 -37.01
CA GLU A 83 -5.05 -12.12 -35.64
C GLU A 83 -5.41 -13.59 -35.39
N GLU A 84 -4.46 -14.33 -34.82
CA GLU A 84 -4.65 -15.70 -34.37
C GLU A 84 -5.04 -15.74 -32.91
N VAL A 85 -6.06 -16.53 -32.58
CA VAL A 85 -6.56 -16.63 -31.21
C VAL A 85 -6.77 -18.09 -30.82
N ILE A 86 -6.25 -18.47 -29.65
CA ILE A 86 -6.58 -19.70 -28.94
C ILE A 86 -7.19 -19.31 -27.60
N LYS A 87 -8.31 -19.94 -27.24
CA LYS A 87 -8.92 -19.80 -25.92
C LYS A 87 -9.35 -21.16 -25.39
N ARG A 88 -8.72 -21.62 -24.32
CA ARG A 88 -8.96 -22.95 -23.73
C ARG A 88 -9.07 -22.90 -22.21
N ILE A 89 -9.65 -23.95 -21.65
CA ILE A 89 -9.73 -24.21 -20.22
C ILE A 89 -8.97 -25.50 -19.97
N GLU A 90 -7.94 -25.45 -19.13
CA GLU A 90 -7.01 -26.55 -18.91
C GLU A 90 -6.77 -26.82 -17.42
N THR A 91 -6.01 -27.89 -17.13
CA THR A 91 -5.71 -28.33 -15.77
C THR A 91 -4.33 -27.89 -15.29
N ALA A 92 -4.02 -28.09 -14.02
CA ALA A 92 -2.69 -27.82 -13.48
C ALA A 92 -1.65 -28.72 -14.16
N SER A 93 -0.77 -28.14 -14.98
CA SER A 93 0.24 -28.84 -15.78
C SER A 93 1.24 -27.86 -16.39
N ASP A 94 2.19 -28.39 -17.15
CA ASP A 94 3.16 -27.63 -17.94
C ASP A 94 2.70 -27.55 -19.41
N TYR A 95 2.86 -26.38 -20.03
CA TYR A 95 2.32 -26.08 -21.36
C TYR A 95 3.32 -25.30 -22.22
N PHE A 96 3.13 -25.39 -23.54
CA PHE A 96 3.86 -24.60 -24.53
C PHE A 96 2.92 -23.90 -25.51
N VAL A 97 3.15 -22.61 -25.77
CA VAL A 97 2.68 -21.96 -27.00
C VAL A 97 3.81 -21.96 -28.02
N LYS A 98 3.52 -22.38 -29.24
CA LYS A 98 4.45 -22.35 -30.35
C LYS A 98 3.89 -21.45 -31.45
N VAL A 99 4.62 -20.41 -31.81
CA VAL A 99 4.31 -19.52 -32.94
C VAL A 99 5.06 -20.04 -34.16
N VAL A 100 4.36 -20.30 -35.27
CA VAL A 100 4.92 -21.00 -36.44
C VAL A 100 4.79 -20.15 -37.69
N ARG A 101 5.87 -20.11 -38.48
CA ARG A 101 5.87 -19.42 -39.77
C ARG A 101 5.09 -20.23 -40.81
N PHE A 102 4.06 -19.63 -41.40
CA PHE A 102 3.30 -20.23 -42.50
C PHE A 102 3.83 -19.76 -43.86
N ASP A 103 3.64 -18.48 -44.21
CA ASP A 103 4.06 -17.90 -45.51
C ASP A 103 4.78 -16.55 -45.35
N GLY A 104 5.69 -16.19 -46.26
CA GLY A 104 6.51 -14.97 -46.18
C GLY A 104 7.96 -15.20 -45.75
N ASN A 105 8.87 -14.26 -46.02
CA ASN A 105 10.32 -14.48 -45.81
C ASN A 105 10.82 -14.09 -44.41
N SER A 106 10.25 -13.02 -43.86
CA SER A 106 10.49 -12.50 -42.52
C SER A 106 9.14 -12.03 -42.01
N ILE A 107 8.72 -12.51 -40.85
CA ILE A 107 7.43 -12.18 -40.26
C ILE A 107 7.70 -11.57 -38.90
N ASP A 108 7.32 -10.32 -38.70
CA ASP A 108 7.29 -9.71 -37.38
C ASP A 108 5.91 -9.97 -36.77
N TYR A 109 5.85 -10.21 -35.47
CA TYR A 109 4.60 -10.45 -34.75
C TYR A 109 4.68 -9.96 -33.30
N ASP A 110 3.53 -9.71 -32.71
CA ASP A 110 3.35 -9.58 -31.27
C ASP A 110 2.48 -10.74 -30.76
N LEU A 111 2.93 -11.38 -29.68
CA LEU A 111 2.20 -12.43 -28.96
C LEU A 111 1.74 -11.86 -27.63
N SER A 112 0.46 -12.05 -27.33
CA SER A 112 -0.12 -11.87 -26.01
C SER A 112 -0.54 -13.23 -25.47
N LEU A 113 -0.18 -13.52 -24.23
CA LEU A 113 -0.57 -14.73 -23.52
C LEU A 113 -1.14 -14.33 -22.16
N THR A 114 -2.41 -14.63 -21.94
CA THR A 114 -3.12 -14.33 -20.69
C THR A 114 -3.65 -15.61 -20.10
N MET A 115 -3.37 -15.84 -18.83
CA MET A 115 -3.89 -17.00 -18.11
C MET A 115 -4.71 -16.54 -16.93
N THR A 116 -5.86 -17.17 -16.74
CA THR A 116 -6.68 -17.00 -15.54
C THR A 116 -6.77 -18.36 -14.89
N GLU A 117 -6.05 -18.56 -13.79
CA GLU A 117 -6.07 -19.82 -13.08
C GLU A 117 -7.49 -20.21 -12.68
N GLY A 118 -7.77 -21.50 -12.81
CA GLY A 118 -9.07 -22.07 -12.57
C GLY A 118 -9.32 -22.15 -11.09
N LEU A 119 -10.43 -21.57 -10.71
CA LEU A 119 -10.76 -21.41 -9.32
C LEU A 119 -11.11 -22.78 -8.76
N SER A 120 -10.49 -23.17 -7.64
CA SER A 120 -11.13 -24.09 -6.70
C SER A 120 -12.47 -23.47 -6.28
N SER A 121 -13.53 -23.74 -7.05
CA SER A 121 -14.96 -23.44 -6.89
C SER A 121 -15.44 -22.15 -6.19
N THR A 122 -14.60 -21.15 -5.85
CA THR A 122 -15.03 -19.98 -5.05
C THR A 122 -14.16 -18.69 -5.13
N GLN A 123 -13.45 -18.33 -6.21
CA GLN A 123 -12.74 -17.01 -6.22
C GLN A 123 -12.96 -16.15 -7.46
N THR A 124 -14.05 -15.39 -7.44
CA THR A 124 -14.35 -14.27 -8.34
C THR A 124 -13.22 -13.24 -8.38
N ALA A 125 -13.05 -12.52 -9.50
CA ALA A 125 -12.30 -11.25 -9.51
C ALA A 125 -12.65 -10.43 -8.27
N ILE A 126 -11.63 -9.99 -7.52
CA ILE A 126 -11.85 -9.38 -6.21
C ILE A 126 -12.37 -7.96 -6.38
N ASN A 127 -13.68 -7.83 -6.37
CA ASN A 127 -14.35 -6.56 -6.13
C ASN A 127 -14.11 -6.14 -4.67
N LEU A 128 -13.46 -4.97 -4.46
CA LEU A 128 -13.26 -4.36 -3.13
C LEU A 128 -14.52 -3.67 -2.55
N SER A 129 -15.70 -3.81 -3.19
CA SER A 129 -16.99 -3.27 -2.72
C SER A 129 -18.10 -4.34 -2.56
N PRO A 130 -19.05 -4.19 -1.62
CA PRO A 130 -18.91 -3.92 -0.19
C PRO A 130 -19.14 -5.22 0.63
N ASN A 131 -18.43 -5.34 1.76
CA ASN A 131 -18.66 -6.29 2.88
C ASN A 131 -17.79 -7.54 3.03
N ASN A 132 -16.57 -7.65 2.49
CA ASN A 132 -15.63 -8.64 3.01
C ASN A 132 -14.22 -8.11 2.86
N GLN A 133 -13.47 -8.07 3.98
CA GLN A 133 -12.00 -8.02 3.94
C GLN A 133 -11.51 -9.02 2.89
N ARG A 134 -10.63 -8.57 2.01
CA ARG A 134 -10.01 -9.42 1.00
C ARG A 134 -8.54 -9.51 1.32
N PHE A 135 -8.05 -10.73 1.50
CA PHE A 135 -6.64 -11.03 1.65
C PHE A 135 -6.13 -11.49 0.29
N PHE A 136 -5.18 -10.76 -0.26
CA PHE A 136 -4.39 -11.18 -1.42
C PHE A 136 -2.95 -11.30 -0.97
N SER A 137 -2.21 -12.29 -1.47
CA SER A 137 -0.79 -12.46 -1.21
C SER A 137 -0.03 -12.88 -2.47
N ASP A 138 1.10 -12.25 -2.73
CA ASP A 138 1.96 -12.57 -3.87
C ASP A 138 3.43 -12.23 -3.56
N PHE A 139 4.36 -12.75 -4.37
CA PHE A 139 5.80 -12.56 -4.25
C PHE A 139 6.30 -11.48 -5.23
N LEU A 140 6.85 -10.39 -4.70
CA LEU A 140 7.50 -9.35 -5.50
C LEU A 140 9.01 -9.53 -5.54
N ARG A 141 9.62 -9.44 -6.73
CA ARG A 141 11.08 -9.59 -6.91
C ARG A 141 11.84 -8.29 -6.65
N GLY A 142 13.07 -8.39 -6.16
CA GLY A 142 13.91 -7.23 -5.82
C GLY A 142 14.66 -6.60 -7.00
N ILE A 143 15.02 -5.32 -6.86
CA ILE A 143 15.62 -4.46 -7.90
C ILE A 143 16.90 -5.02 -8.52
N THR A 144 17.70 -5.75 -7.73
CA THR A 144 19.04 -6.20 -8.17
C THR A 144 19.04 -7.54 -8.92
N THR A 145 17.89 -8.22 -8.99
CA THR A 145 17.72 -9.37 -9.87
C THR A 145 17.51 -8.88 -11.31
N PHE A 146 18.11 -9.54 -12.31
CA PHE A 146 18.20 -9.16 -13.75
C PHE A 146 17.06 -8.26 -14.31
N PRO A 147 17.34 -7.38 -15.30
CA PRO A 147 16.49 -6.24 -15.73
C PRO A 147 15.17 -6.59 -16.45
N GLN A 148 14.59 -7.77 -16.22
CA GLN A 148 13.39 -8.29 -16.91
C GLN A 148 12.35 -8.88 -15.93
N ASN A 149 12.39 -8.53 -14.63
CA ASN A 149 11.51 -9.13 -13.60
C ASN A 149 10.47 -8.15 -13.03
N ARG A 150 9.28 -8.70 -12.72
CA ARG A 150 8.12 -8.05 -12.12
C ARG A 150 8.46 -7.38 -10.78
N GLN A 151 8.70 -6.07 -10.82
CA GLN A 151 8.94 -5.23 -9.64
C GLN A 151 7.65 -4.69 -9.03
N PHE A 152 6.50 -4.90 -9.68
CA PHE A 152 5.22 -4.45 -9.15
C PHE A 152 4.06 -5.35 -9.56
N ASP A 153 3.02 -5.36 -8.74
CA ASP A 153 1.70 -5.89 -9.06
C ASP A 153 0.69 -4.76 -9.14
N ALA A 154 -0.38 -4.94 -9.93
CA ALA A 154 -1.49 -4.00 -10.03
C ALA A 154 -2.80 -4.74 -9.77
N ILE A 155 -3.54 -4.31 -8.75
CA ILE A 155 -4.76 -4.96 -8.26
C ILE A 155 -5.95 -4.07 -8.58
N GLU A 156 -6.91 -4.59 -9.34
CA GLU A 156 -8.13 -3.84 -9.68
C GLU A 156 -9.02 -3.63 -8.45
N TYR A 157 -9.64 -2.45 -8.37
CA TYR A 157 -10.78 -2.18 -7.50
C TYR A 157 -11.95 -1.60 -8.28
N THR A 158 -13.17 -1.82 -7.78
CA THR A 158 -14.37 -1.14 -8.27
C THR A 158 -15.18 -0.58 -7.11
N THR A 159 -15.77 0.59 -7.31
CA THR A 159 -16.57 1.34 -6.32
C THR A 159 -17.94 1.69 -6.88
N SER A 160 -18.98 1.43 -6.07
CA SER A 160 -20.37 1.72 -6.45
C SER A 160 -20.83 3.15 -6.14
N ALA A 161 -19.98 3.93 -5.46
CA ALA A 161 -20.19 5.33 -5.11
C ALA A 161 -18.85 6.00 -4.83
N ASN A 162 -18.87 7.30 -4.55
CA ASN A 162 -17.71 7.99 -4.01
C ASN A 162 -17.49 7.53 -2.56
N GLY A 163 -16.23 7.39 -2.16
CA GLY A 163 -15.86 6.90 -0.84
C GLY A 163 -14.34 6.92 -0.65
N THR A 164 -13.83 6.03 0.19
CA THR A 164 -12.41 5.92 0.50
C THR A 164 -12.00 4.46 0.59
N ILE A 165 -10.83 4.15 0.04
CA ILE A 165 -10.18 2.85 0.20
C ILE A 165 -9.20 2.96 1.36
N PHE A 166 -9.47 2.23 2.44
CA PHE A 166 -8.50 1.97 3.48
C PHE A 166 -7.80 0.65 3.19
N GLY A 167 -6.49 0.68 3.00
CA GLY A 167 -5.68 -0.50 2.68
C GLY A 167 -4.54 -0.67 3.67
N GLN A 168 -4.28 -1.92 4.04
CA GLN A 168 -3.12 -2.35 4.79
C GLN A 168 -2.31 -3.33 3.94
N ILE A 169 -1.02 -3.08 3.79
CA ILE A 169 -0.08 -3.96 3.11
C ILE A 169 0.91 -4.48 4.15
N THR A 170 1.14 -5.78 4.19
CA THR A 170 2.07 -6.43 5.12
C THR A 170 3.03 -7.34 4.38
N THR A 171 4.33 -7.26 4.66
CA THR A 171 5.36 -8.11 4.06
C THR A 171 5.88 -9.17 5.03
N ASN A 172 6.43 -10.27 4.51
CA ASN A 172 7.05 -11.31 5.34
C ASN A 172 8.45 -10.93 5.86
N VAL A 173 9.08 -9.88 5.30
CA VAL A 173 10.38 -9.34 5.74
C VAL A 173 10.22 -7.98 6.42
N SER A 174 11.11 -7.67 7.37
CA SER A 174 11.02 -6.48 8.22
C SER A 174 11.71 -5.22 7.67
N ASP A 175 12.55 -5.37 6.64
CA ASP A 175 13.32 -4.32 5.98
C ASP A 175 12.92 -4.12 4.50
N SER A 176 11.71 -4.55 4.15
CA SER A 176 11.10 -4.24 2.86
C SER A 176 10.99 -2.73 2.66
N GLN A 177 11.11 -2.32 1.41
CA GLN A 177 10.89 -0.96 0.95
C GLN A 177 9.98 -1.07 -0.26
N PHE A 178 8.85 -0.41 -0.22
CA PHE A 178 7.85 -0.55 -1.28
C PHE A 178 7.00 0.70 -1.44
N ASN A 179 6.50 0.90 -2.65
CA ASN A 179 5.49 1.91 -2.93
C ASN A 179 4.11 1.27 -2.98
N ILE A 180 3.14 1.92 -2.37
CA ILE A 180 1.72 1.70 -2.60
C ILE A 180 1.22 2.88 -3.42
N LYS A 181 0.70 2.62 -4.61
CA LYS A 181 0.12 3.64 -5.48
C LYS A 181 -1.34 3.29 -5.76
N VAL A 182 -2.21 4.29 -5.82
CA VAL A 182 -3.61 4.10 -6.16
C VAL A 182 -3.94 4.95 -7.38
N PHE A 183 -4.59 4.33 -8.35
CA PHE A 183 -4.92 4.91 -9.65
C PHE A 183 -6.42 4.82 -9.90
N ASP A 184 -6.95 5.83 -10.56
CA ASP A 184 -8.31 5.83 -11.10
C ASP A 184 -8.28 5.52 -12.62
N ASP A 185 -9.14 4.61 -13.07
CA ASP A 185 -9.29 4.25 -14.50
C ASP A 185 -10.15 5.32 -15.21
N THR A 186 -9.56 6.51 -15.36
CA THR A 186 -10.23 7.67 -15.97
C THR A 186 -10.59 7.47 -17.44
N ASN A 187 -9.96 6.50 -18.09
CA ASN A 187 -10.20 6.21 -19.51
C ASN A 187 -11.23 5.07 -19.72
N SER A 188 -11.56 4.34 -18.64
CA SER A 188 -12.59 3.30 -18.55
C SER A 188 -12.38 2.11 -19.50
N ASN A 189 -11.13 1.78 -19.81
CA ASN A 189 -10.79 0.62 -20.64
C ASN A 189 -10.60 -0.67 -19.82
N GLY A 190 -10.54 -0.59 -18.49
CA GLY A 190 -10.31 -1.72 -17.61
C GLY A 190 -8.88 -2.29 -17.68
N ILE A 191 -7.91 -1.51 -18.16
CA ILE A 191 -6.51 -1.90 -18.35
C ILE A 191 -5.63 -0.91 -17.59
N PHE A 192 -4.75 -1.42 -16.72
CA PHE A 192 -3.77 -0.59 -16.03
C PHE A 192 -2.73 -0.05 -17.01
N ASP A 193 -2.72 1.26 -17.26
CA ASP A 193 -1.80 1.91 -18.18
C ASP A 193 -1.48 3.37 -17.83
N THR A 194 -0.61 4.00 -18.62
CA THR A 194 -0.14 5.39 -18.38
C THR A 194 -1.23 6.46 -18.43
N ARG A 195 -2.44 6.13 -18.89
CA ARG A 195 -3.59 7.04 -18.94
C ARG A 195 -4.40 7.01 -17.65
N ASP A 196 -4.09 6.10 -16.72
CA ASP A 196 -4.73 6.07 -15.42
C ASP A 196 -4.19 7.16 -14.50
N LEU A 197 -5.08 7.79 -13.75
CA LEU A 197 -4.74 8.93 -12.91
C LEU A 197 -4.21 8.45 -11.57
N LEU A 198 -2.93 8.73 -11.28
CA LEU A 198 -2.37 8.52 -9.94
C LEU A 198 -3.08 9.42 -8.91
N LEU A 199 -3.81 8.80 -7.98
CA LEU A 199 -4.49 9.47 -6.88
C LEU A 199 -3.56 9.70 -5.68
N THR A 200 -2.76 8.68 -5.34
CA THR A 200 -1.78 8.78 -4.26
C THR A 200 -0.62 7.83 -4.47
N GLN A 201 0.51 8.15 -3.83
CA GLN A 201 1.68 7.29 -3.70
C GLN A 201 2.19 7.37 -2.28
N LYS A 202 2.44 6.22 -1.66
CA LYS A 202 3.07 6.11 -0.36
C LYS A 202 4.26 5.17 -0.42
N GLU A 203 5.44 5.71 -0.15
CA GLU A 203 6.61 4.90 0.13
C GLU A 203 6.56 4.39 1.58
N VAL A 204 6.84 3.10 1.74
CA VAL A 204 6.83 2.39 3.01
C VAL A 204 8.19 1.77 3.20
N ILE A 205 8.78 2.01 4.37
CA ILE A 205 9.99 1.33 4.84
C ILE A 205 9.60 0.49 6.05
N GLY A 206 9.79 -0.81 5.94
CA GLY A 206 9.47 -1.80 6.94
C GLY A 206 8.26 -2.65 6.60
N GLN A 207 7.84 -3.46 7.57
CA GLN A 207 6.96 -4.60 7.32
C GLN A 207 5.51 -4.25 6.95
N THR A 208 5.02 -3.07 7.32
CA THR A 208 3.59 -2.74 7.17
C THR A 208 3.39 -1.31 6.72
N GLY A 209 2.54 -1.12 5.72
CA GLY A 209 2.10 0.17 5.20
C GLY A 209 0.59 0.30 5.17
N PHE A 210 0.11 1.54 5.23
CA PHE A 210 -1.32 1.85 5.18
C PHE A 210 -1.61 2.95 4.16
N ILE A 211 -2.78 2.87 3.53
CA ILE A 211 -3.34 3.90 2.66
C ILE A 211 -4.78 4.21 3.07
N ASN A 212 -5.22 5.44 2.82
CA ASN A 212 -6.58 5.90 3.06
C ASN A 212 -6.93 6.91 1.97
N VAL A 213 -7.41 6.40 0.83
CA VAL A 213 -7.44 7.14 -0.44
C VAL A 213 -8.88 7.44 -0.83
N PRO A 214 -9.28 8.72 -0.91
CA PRO A 214 -10.57 9.07 -1.48
C PRO A 214 -10.61 8.66 -2.95
N VAL A 215 -11.70 7.99 -3.33
CA VAL A 215 -11.94 7.47 -4.67
C VAL A 215 -13.34 7.85 -5.13
N GLU A 216 -13.49 8.11 -6.43
CA GLU A 216 -14.80 8.31 -7.04
C GLU A 216 -15.47 6.97 -7.36
N THR A 217 -16.74 7.01 -7.76
CA THR A 217 -17.42 5.82 -8.28
C THR A 217 -16.79 5.38 -9.60
N GLY A 218 -16.43 4.11 -9.72
CA GLY A 218 -15.81 3.61 -10.94
C GLY A 218 -14.91 2.41 -10.72
N ARG A 219 -13.85 2.35 -11.51
CA ARG A 219 -12.80 1.33 -11.48
C ARG A 219 -11.46 2.02 -11.26
N GLY A 220 -10.53 1.35 -10.61
CA GLY A 220 -9.15 1.78 -10.55
C GLY A 220 -8.21 0.65 -10.16
N PHE A 221 -6.96 0.99 -9.86
CA PHE A 221 -5.91 0.03 -9.56
C PHE A 221 -5.11 0.41 -8.32
N VAL A 222 -4.73 -0.56 -7.51
CA VAL A 222 -3.72 -0.43 -6.45
C VAL A 222 -2.46 -1.11 -6.94
N GLN A 223 -1.39 -0.35 -7.14
CA GLN A 223 -0.08 -0.87 -7.52
C GLN A 223 0.81 -1.02 -6.28
N ILE A 224 1.39 -2.20 -6.09
CA ILE A 224 2.42 -2.44 -5.08
C ILE A 224 3.74 -2.64 -5.80
N GLU A 225 4.71 -1.75 -5.57
CA GLU A 225 6.01 -1.76 -6.24
C GLU A 225 7.12 -2.01 -5.23
N ASN A 226 7.93 -3.04 -5.45
CA ASN A 226 9.10 -3.38 -4.65
C ASN A 226 10.27 -2.46 -4.97
N LEU A 227 10.71 -1.73 -3.95
CA LEU A 227 11.87 -0.85 -3.99
C LEU A 227 13.11 -1.45 -3.29
N SER A 228 12.97 -2.63 -2.69
CA SER A 228 14.07 -3.37 -2.06
C SER A 228 14.97 -4.05 -3.08
N ASN A 229 16.21 -4.30 -2.68
CA ASN A 229 17.13 -5.11 -3.47
C ASN A 229 16.75 -6.60 -3.48
N THR A 230 15.99 -7.06 -2.48
CA THR A 230 15.52 -8.43 -2.27
C THR A 230 14.03 -8.58 -2.57
N GLY A 231 13.62 -9.76 -2.98
CA GLY A 231 12.19 -10.09 -3.10
C GLY A 231 11.56 -10.43 -1.76
N TYR A 232 10.23 -10.29 -1.67
CA TYR A 232 9.45 -10.63 -0.48
C TYR A 232 8.02 -11.00 -0.86
N ASP A 233 7.37 -11.75 0.03
CA ASP A 233 5.92 -11.95 -0.04
C ASP A 233 5.25 -10.74 0.60
N TYR A 234 4.18 -10.26 -0.03
CA TYR A 234 3.30 -9.28 0.58
C TYR A 234 1.88 -9.83 0.69
N SER A 235 1.10 -9.21 1.57
CA SER A 235 -0.33 -9.36 1.63
C SER A 235 -1.00 -7.99 1.66
N ILE A 236 -2.21 -7.89 1.10
CA ILE A 236 -3.04 -6.69 1.19
C ILE A 236 -4.38 -7.05 1.81
N ALA A 237 -4.83 -6.22 2.74
CA ALA A 237 -6.18 -6.18 3.27
C ALA A 237 -6.75 -4.79 3.00
N ALA A 238 -7.87 -4.70 2.27
CA ALA A 238 -8.48 -3.42 1.94
C ALA A 238 -9.99 -3.41 2.21
N ASN A 239 -10.47 -2.25 2.64
CA ASN A 239 -11.88 -1.95 2.93
C ASN A 239 -12.29 -0.68 2.18
N TYR A 240 -13.43 -0.74 1.49
CA TYR A 240 -14.07 0.42 0.90
C TYR A 240 -15.13 1.00 1.86
N LEU A 241 -15.07 2.31 2.08
CA LEU A 241 -15.98 3.06 2.92
C LEU A 241 -16.67 4.15 2.11
N GLN A 242 -18.00 4.02 1.97
CA GLN A 242 -18.81 5.02 1.26
C GLN A 242 -18.96 6.32 2.08
N ASP A 243 -19.23 6.18 3.38
CA ASP A 243 -19.37 7.31 4.30
C ASP A 243 -18.11 7.46 5.15
N ASN A 244 -17.31 8.49 4.84
CA ASN A 244 -16.06 8.75 5.55
C ASN A 244 -16.26 9.89 6.55
N PRO A 245 -16.29 9.60 7.86
CA PRO A 245 -16.39 10.65 8.87
C PRO A 245 -15.16 11.56 8.75
N THR A 246 -15.39 12.85 8.67
CA THR A 246 -14.33 13.86 8.71
C THR A 246 -14.69 14.92 9.73
N SER A 247 -13.70 15.45 10.43
CA SER A 247 -13.93 16.55 11.36
C SER A 247 -14.24 17.82 10.60
N THR A 248 -15.30 18.52 11.01
CA THR A 248 -15.60 19.89 10.54
C THR A 248 -15.32 20.93 11.62
N ASN A 249 -14.82 20.51 12.79
CA ASN A 249 -14.67 21.36 13.95
C ASN A 249 -13.33 22.12 13.95
N THR A 250 -13.41 23.43 13.73
CA THR A 250 -12.24 24.32 13.73
C THR A 250 -12.01 25.04 15.06
N SER A 251 -12.79 24.72 16.10
CA SER A 251 -12.64 25.30 17.45
C SER A 251 -11.30 24.91 18.06
N PRO A 252 -10.66 25.77 18.87
CA PRO A 252 -9.38 25.48 19.51
C PRO A 252 -9.33 24.10 20.17
N LEU A 253 -8.18 23.42 20.06
CA LEU A 253 -7.90 22.25 20.87
C LEU A 253 -7.50 22.71 22.27
N THR A 254 -7.93 21.95 23.28
CA THR A 254 -7.61 22.20 24.68
C THR A 254 -6.95 20.96 25.24
N LEU A 255 -5.78 21.11 25.84
CA LEU A 255 -5.15 20.08 26.64
C LEU A 255 -5.84 20.04 28.00
N GLN A 256 -6.52 18.94 28.29
CA GLN A 256 -7.24 18.70 29.52
C GLN A 256 -7.43 17.20 29.77
N GLN A 257 -8.05 16.83 30.89
CA GLN A 257 -8.45 15.44 31.11
C GLN A 257 -9.29 14.93 29.94
N GLY A 258 -8.92 13.77 29.40
CA GLY A 258 -9.58 13.14 28.26
C GLY A 258 -8.97 13.48 26.90
N THR A 259 -8.00 14.39 26.83
CA THR A 259 -7.37 14.81 25.56
C THR A 259 -5.87 14.52 25.52
N ALA A 260 -5.35 13.62 26.37
CA ALA A 260 -3.94 13.24 26.37
C ALA A 260 -3.44 12.72 25.01
N GLN A 261 -4.34 12.16 24.18
CA GLN A 261 -4.04 11.69 22.83
C GLN A 261 -3.39 12.76 21.94
N ILE A 262 -3.69 14.06 22.19
CA ILE A 262 -3.07 15.19 21.48
C ILE A 262 -1.54 15.10 21.54
N ALA A 263 -0.97 14.79 22.71
CA ALA A 263 0.48 14.74 22.89
C ALA A 263 1.12 13.56 22.13
N TYR A 264 0.45 12.39 22.12
CA TYR A 264 0.93 11.22 21.38
C TYR A 264 0.90 11.43 19.87
N VAL A 265 -0.21 11.97 19.35
CA VAL A 265 -0.35 12.26 17.92
C VAL A 265 0.64 13.34 17.49
N ALA A 266 0.73 14.44 18.23
CA ALA A 266 1.59 15.56 17.86
C ALA A 266 3.09 15.24 17.96
N TYR A 267 3.51 14.53 19.01
CA TYR A 267 4.93 14.32 19.29
C TYR A 267 5.47 13.01 18.73
N TYR A 268 4.69 11.93 18.77
CA TYR A 268 5.13 10.60 18.32
C TYR A 268 4.49 10.17 17.00
N GLY A 269 3.49 10.90 16.49
CA GLY A 269 2.81 10.57 15.25
C GLY A 269 2.00 9.27 15.31
N ARG A 270 1.66 8.78 16.51
CA ARG A 270 1.00 7.49 16.69
C ARG A 270 -0.09 7.52 17.77
N PRO A 271 -0.98 6.51 17.79
CA PRO A 271 -1.88 6.29 18.91
C PRO A 271 -1.10 5.97 20.19
N ALA A 272 -1.66 6.36 21.33
CA ALA A 272 -1.18 5.86 22.61
C ALA A 272 -1.57 4.40 22.82
N ASP A 273 -0.83 3.67 23.65
CA ASP A 273 -1.37 2.43 24.22
C ASP A 273 -2.44 2.78 25.30
N PRO A 274 -3.36 1.85 25.63
CA PRO A 274 -4.42 2.11 26.60
C PRO A 274 -3.91 2.55 27.97
N SER A 275 -2.77 2.02 28.43
CA SER A 275 -2.23 2.35 29.75
C SER A 275 -1.63 3.76 29.78
N GLY A 276 -0.93 4.15 28.71
CA GLY A 276 -0.33 5.46 28.52
C GLY A 276 -1.37 6.58 28.48
N VAL A 277 -2.39 6.46 27.61
CA VAL A 277 -3.43 7.52 27.51
C VAL A 277 -4.21 7.69 28.81
N ASN A 278 -4.53 6.60 29.51
CA ASN A 278 -5.23 6.63 30.79
C ASN A 278 -4.40 7.32 31.88
N PHE A 279 -3.11 7.00 31.96
CA PHE A 279 -2.19 7.61 32.91
C PHE A 279 -2.09 9.14 32.70
N TRP A 280 -1.95 9.58 31.45
CA TRP A 280 -1.83 11.00 31.14
C TRP A 280 -3.15 11.74 31.30
N ASN A 281 -4.28 11.14 30.95
CA ASN A 281 -5.60 11.70 31.24
C ASN A 281 -5.82 11.89 32.75
N GLN A 282 -5.41 10.92 33.58
CA GLN A 282 -5.48 11.04 35.04
C GLN A 282 -4.53 12.13 35.55
N THR A 283 -3.32 12.22 34.99
CA THR A 283 -2.34 13.25 35.34
C THR A 283 -2.85 14.66 35.02
N LEU A 284 -3.44 14.86 33.83
CA LEU A 284 -4.07 16.12 33.43
C LEU A 284 -5.24 16.49 34.35
N GLY A 285 -6.09 15.52 34.71
CA GLY A 285 -7.19 15.73 35.64
C GLY A 285 -6.73 16.11 37.04
N ASN A 286 -5.74 15.42 37.59
CA ASN A 286 -5.18 15.74 38.91
C ASN A 286 -4.49 17.13 38.94
N GLY A 287 -3.92 17.54 37.81
CA GLY A 287 -3.34 18.87 37.62
C GLY A 287 -4.38 19.98 37.39
N ASN A 288 -5.65 19.63 37.19
CA ASN A 288 -6.72 20.52 36.71
C ASN A 288 -6.31 21.30 35.45
N VAL A 289 -5.59 20.67 34.53
CA VAL A 289 -5.10 21.31 33.31
C VAL A 289 -6.29 21.64 32.40
N ASN A 290 -6.40 22.90 32.01
CA ASN A 290 -7.30 23.36 30.96
C ASN A 290 -6.59 24.42 30.12
N TYR A 291 -5.83 23.98 29.12
CA TYR A 291 -4.92 24.86 28.39
C TYR A 291 -5.15 24.83 26.88
N SER A 292 -5.49 25.98 26.31
CA SER A 292 -5.47 26.26 24.89
C SER A 292 -4.81 27.63 24.62
N PRO A 293 -3.60 27.70 24.06
CA PRO A 293 -2.95 28.96 23.74
C PRO A 293 -3.76 29.79 22.73
N ARG A 294 -4.50 29.11 21.83
CA ARG A 294 -5.39 29.77 20.86
C ARG A 294 -6.63 30.38 21.51
N SER A 295 -7.05 29.90 22.68
CA SER A 295 -8.10 30.53 23.49
C SER A 295 -7.57 31.66 24.38
N GLY A 296 -6.24 31.90 24.39
CA GLY A 296 -5.60 32.89 25.25
C GLY A 296 -5.37 32.41 26.69
N ASP A 297 -5.46 31.10 26.93
CA ASP A 297 -5.20 30.52 28.25
C ASP A 297 -3.71 30.66 28.62
N ILE A 298 -3.45 30.85 29.91
CA ILE A 298 -2.09 30.96 30.45
C ILE A 298 -1.90 29.84 31.47
N LEU A 299 -0.87 29.03 31.29
CA LEU A 299 -0.49 28.01 32.27
C LEU A 299 -0.04 28.67 33.58
N THR A 300 -0.66 28.28 34.70
CA THR A 300 -0.28 28.77 36.03
C THR A 300 -0.32 27.65 37.06
N GLY A 301 0.48 27.78 38.13
CA GLY A 301 0.46 26.87 39.27
C GLY A 301 0.59 25.38 38.91
N ASN A 302 -0.41 24.59 39.28
CA ASN A 302 -0.44 23.15 39.04
C ASN A 302 -0.55 22.80 37.56
N GLU A 303 -1.17 23.66 36.74
CA GLU A 303 -1.29 23.43 35.30
C GLU A 303 0.08 23.47 34.63
N GLN A 304 0.88 24.52 34.93
CA GLN A 304 2.26 24.63 34.46
C GLN A 304 3.10 23.43 34.90
N THR A 305 3.03 23.06 36.18
CA THR A 305 3.79 21.91 36.72
C THR A 305 3.44 20.60 35.99
N THR A 306 2.17 20.43 35.64
CA THR A 306 1.68 19.21 34.97
C THR A 306 2.03 19.22 33.49
N TYR A 307 1.90 20.37 32.83
CA TYR A 307 2.35 20.58 31.46
C TYR A 307 3.86 20.30 31.32
N ASP A 308 4.67 20.88 32.21
CA ASP A 308 6.12 20.67 32.24
C ASP A 308 6.46 19.18 32.41
N ARG A 309 5.71 18.45 33.24
CA ARG A 309 5.89 17.01 33.40
C ARG A 309 5.60 16.24 32.12
N ILE A 310 4.53 16.56 31.39
CA ILE A 310 4.20 15.91 30.11
C ILE A 310 5.33 16.12 29.11
N VAL A 311 5.74 17.37 28.87
CA VAL A 311 6.76 17.66 27.86
C VAL A 311 8.13 17.08 28.25
N ASN A 312 8.48 17.05 29.54
CA ASN A 312 9.72 16.43 30.01
C ASN A 312 9.70 14.90 29.87
N ASP A 313 8.62 14.22 30.27
CA ASP A 313 8.55 12.76 30.20
C ASP A 313 8.50 12.28 28.74
N PHE A 314 7.77 12.98 27.87
CA PHE A 314 7.77 12.69 26.44
C PHE A 314 9.13 12.99 25.81
N GLY A 315 9.71 14.17 26.09
CA GLY A 315 10.97 14.62 25.54
C GLY A 315 12.18 13.73 25.87
N ASN A 316 12.18 13.12 27.06
CA ASN A 316 13.27 12.28 27.55
C ASN A 316 13.04 10.78 27.33
N SER A 317 12.01 10.39 26.58
CA SER A 317 11.70 8.98 26.36
C SER A 317 12.69 8.31 25.41
N ALA A 318 12.82 6.98 25.52
CA ALA A 318 13.63 6.20 24.59
C ALA A 318 13.08 6.26 23.15
N GLU A 319 11.77 6.40 22.99
CA GLU A 319 11.10 6.59 21.70
C GLU A 319 11.49 7.95 21.08
N ALA A 320 11.51 9.03 21.86
CA ALA A 320 11.94 10.34 21.39
C ALA A 320 13.39 10.31 20.88
N ASN A 321 14.28 9.58 21.54
CA ASN A 321 15.66 9.42 21.08
C ASN A 321 15.74 8.62 19.76
N ARG A 322 14.94 7.55 19.61
CA ARG A 322 14.85 6.79 18.34
C ARG A 322 14.33 7.64 17.19
N LEU A 323 13.30 8.46 17.45
CA LEU A 323 12.64 9.30 16.45
C LEU A 323 13.47 10.52 16.05
N PHE A 324 14.03 11.22 17.04
CA PHE A 324 14.58 12.56 16.84
C PHE A 324 16.08 12.65 17.11
N GLY A 325 16.70 11.67 17.78
CA GLY A 325 18.08 11.77 18.26
C GLY A 325 19.11 11.98 17.16
N GLY A 326 18.88 11.42 15.97
CA GLY A 326 19.75 11.57 14.79
C GLY A 326 19.40 12.75 13.86
N LEU A 327 18.31 13.47 14.13
CA LEU A 327 17.77 14.48 13.22
C LEU A 327 18.32 15.88 13.52
N SER A 328 18.45 16.70 12.48
CA SER A 328 18.69 18.14 12.65
C SER A 328 17.44 18.82 13.24
N ASN A 329 17.60 20.01 13.82
CA ASN A 329 16.44 20.72 14.39
C ASN A 329 15.41 21.13 13.32
N SER A 330 15.82 21.40 12.08
CA SER A 330 14.87 21.63 10.99
C SER A 330 14.11 20.37 10.61
N ASP A 331 14.78 19.21 10.57
CA ASP A 331 14.12 17.93 10.25
C ASP A 331 13.15 17.53 11.37
N LYS A 332 13.51 17.79 12.64
CA LYS A 332 12.60 17.58 13.78
C LYS A 332 11.34 18.45 13.68
N VAL A 333 11.47 19.71 13.25
CA VAL A 333 10.34 20.61 13.05
C VAL A 333 9.42 20.07 11.96
N ASN A 334 9.97 19.70 10.80
CA ASN A 334 9.16 19.11 9.72
C ASN A 334 8.53 17.78 10.15
N GLN A 335 9.23 16.93 10.89
CA GLN A 335 8.69 15.66 11.37
C GLN A 335 7.46 15.87 12.26
N VAL A 336 7.49 16.83 13.18
CA VAL A 336 6.34 17.20 14.02
C VAL A 336 5.18 17.73 13.18
N TYR A 337 5.46 18.58 12.19
CA TYR A 337 4.42 19.08 11.27
C TYR A 337 3.79 17.94 10.45
N ASN A 338 4.58 16.99 9.97
CA ASN A 338 4.05 15.81 9.26
C ASN A 338 3.20 14.93 10.18
N PHE A 339 3.64 14.69 11.41
CA PHE A 339 2.85 13.94 12.40
C PHE A 339 1.51 14.61 12.72
N ALA A 340 1.51 15.92 12.96
CA ALA A 340 0.31 16.64 13.35
C ALA A 340 -0.61 16.94 12.16
N PHE A 341 -0.05 17.29 10.99
CA PHE A 341 -0.77 17.95 9.90
C PHE A 341 -0.59 17.31 8.52
N GLY A 342 0.22 16.25 8.38
CA GLY A 342 0.43 15.56 7.10
C GLY A 342 1.17 16.40 6.04
N ARG A 343 1.94 17.40 6.48
CA ARG A 343 2.67 18.31 5.59
C ARG A 343 3.93 18.87 6.26
N ASP A 344 4.84 19.40 5.46
CA ASP A 344 5.99 20.16 5.97
C ASP A 344 5.59 21.54 6.53
N ALA A 345 6.47 22.07 7.39
CA ALA A 345 6.33 23.42 7.92
C ALA A 345 6.57 24.48 6.83
N GLU A 346 5.81 25.57 6.87
CA GLU A 346 6.06 26.72 6.00
C GLU A 346 7.42 27.34 6.32
N ALA A 347 8.11 27.87 5.31
CA ALA A 347 9.49 28.39 5.46
C ALA A 347 9.67 29.37 6.64
N SER A 348 8.68 30.24 6.89
CA SER A 348 8.72 31.17 8.04
C SER A 348 8.59 30.45 9.39
N GLY A 349 7.68 29.48 9.49
CA GLY A 349 7.49 28.67 10.69
C GLY A 349 8.71 27.78 10.96
N LEU A 350 9.20 27.10 9.91
CA LEU A 350 10.41 26.28 9.97
C LEU A 350 11.61 27.06 10.50
N ASN A 351 11.86 28.26 9.95
CA ASN A 351 12.97 29.10 10.39
C ASN A 351 12.82 29.58 11.85
N PHE A 352 11.61 30.01 12.22
CA PHE A 352 11.34 30.47 13.59
C PHE A 352 11.57 29.36 14.61
N TRP A 353 10.94 28.20 14.42
CA TRP A 353 11.01 27.09 15.36
C TRP A 353 12.40 26.45 15.41
N THR A 354 13.06 26.31 14.26
CA THR A 354 14.46 25.85 14.22
C THR A 354 15.37 26.76 15.03
N THR A 355 15.17 28.09 14.95
CA THR A 355 15.93 29.06 15.75
C THR A 355 15.65 28.91 17.25
N GLN A 356 14.40 28.73 17.66
CA GLN A 356 14.04 28.50 19.07
C GLN A 356 14.68 27.22 19.62
N LEU A 357 14.66 26.14 18.85
CA LEU A 357 15.29 24.86 19.23
C LEU A 357 16.82 24.98 19.30
N ASN A 358 17.45 25.65 18.33
CA ASN A 358 18.90 25.86 18.32
C ASN A 358 19.40 26.66 19.53
N ASN A 359 18.62 27.66 19.96
CA ASN A 359 18.96 28.51 21.08
C ASN A 359 18.57 27.91 22.45
N GLY A 360 17.91 26.74 22.47
CA GLY A 360 17.37 26.15 23.69
C GLY A 360 16.23 26.98 24.31
N GLY A 361 15.59 27.86 23.53
CA GLY A 361 14.46 28.68 23.99
C GLY A 361 13.17 27.89 24.19
N VAL A 362 13.08 26.71 23.55
CA VAL A 362 11.97 25.76 23.69
C VAL A 362 12.51 24.33 23.56
N THR A 363 11.89 23.38 24.26
CA THR A 363 12.18 21.96 24.03
C THR A 363 11.39 21.45 22.83
N LEU A 364 11.82 20.35 22.20
CA LEU A 364 11.09 19.78 21.06
C LEU A 364 9.66 19.34 21.45
N ALA A 365 9.50 18.75 22.64
CA ALA A 365 8.20 18.30 23.13
C ALA A 365 7.25 19.47 23.41
N THR A 366 7.76 20.55 24.02
CA THR A 366 7.00 21.80 24.19
C THR A 366 6.58 22.36 22.83
N PHE A 367 7.52 22.49 21.89
CA PHE A 367 7.23 22.97 20.54
C PHE A 367 6.12 22.15 19.87
N ALA A 368 6.20 20.81 19.89
CA ALA A 368 5.21 19.97 19.23
C ALA A 368 3.80 20.13 19.83
N LEU A 369 3.70 20.22 21.16
CA LEU A 369 2.43 20.40 21.83
C LEU A 369 1.84 21.80 21.58
N GLU A 370 2.67 22.84 21.57
CA GLU A 370 2.25 24.20 21.22
C GLU A 370 1.78 24.31 19.76
N VAL A 371 2.46 23.67 18.82
CA VAL A 371 2.05 23.62 17.42
C VAL A 371 0.69 22.93 17.28
N ALA A 372 0.50 21.78 17.93
CA ALA A 372 -0.75 21.04 17.89
C ALA A 372 -1.92 21.85 18.49
N LEU A 373 -1.74 22.43 19.68
CA LEU A 373 -2.77 23.23 20.34
C LEU A 373 -3.03 24.58 19.65
N GLY A 374 -2.02 25.09 18.92
CA GLY A 374 -2.09 26.28 18.09
C GLY A 374 -2.68 26.06 16.70
N ALA A 375 -3.02 24.82 16.32
CA ALA A 375 -3.51 24.47 14.99
C ALA A 375 -4.78 25.24 14.58
N GLN A 376 -4.88 25.58 13.29
CA GLN A 376 -5.96 26.37 12.72
C GLN A 376 -6.34 25.87 11.33
N ASN A 377 -7.49 26.30 10.82
CA ASN A 377 -7.92 26.03 9.44
C ASN A 377 -7.87 24.52 9.09
N GLN A 378 -7.15 24.13 8.05
CA GLN A 378 -7.03 22.73 7.64
C GLN A 378 -6.22 21.90 8.64
N ASP A 379 -5.22 22.49 9.30
CA ASP A 379 -4.34 21.76 10.23
C ASP A 379 -5.11 21.21 11.43
N ILE A 380 -6.08 21.97 11.95
CA ILE A 380 -6.90 21.48 13.06
C ILE A 380 -7.89 20.39 12.63
N ILE A 381 -8.32 20.41 11.36
CA ILE A 381 -9.17 19.34 10.80
C ILE A 381 -8.34 18.05 10.69
N VAL A 382 -7.15 18.13 10.09
CA VAL A 382 -6.22 16.99 9.97
C VAL A 382 -5.88 16.42 11.34
N LEU A 383 -5.47 17.27 12.28
CA LEU A 383 -5.09 16.83 13.62
C LEU A 383 -6.27 16.19 14.37
N ARG A 384 -7.50 16.71 14.22
CA ARG A 384 -8.69 16.08 14.80
C ARG A 384 -9.02 14.73 14.17
N ASN A 385 -8.82 14.59 12.85
CA ASN A 385 -9.00 13.31 12.17
C ASN A 385 -8.04 12.27 12.74
N LYS A 386 -6.75 12.62 12.84
CA LYS A 386 -5.74 11.76 13.47
C LYS A 386 -6.05 11.46 14.93
N ILE A 387 -6.43 12.45 15.75
CA ILE A 387 -6.77 12.21 17.17
C ILE A 387 -7.94 11.24 17.30
N ALA A 388 -9.02 11.44 16.55
CA ALA A 388 -10.19 10.56 16.61
C ALA A 388 -9.86 9.13 16.14
N SER A 389 -9.08 8.98 15.07
CA SER A 389 -8.55 7.68 14.64
C SER A 389 -7.68 7.04 15.71
N ALA A 390 -6.79 7.82 16.32
CA ALA A 390 -5.90 7.34 17.37
C ALA A 390 -6.69 6.91 18.62
N ASP A 391 -7.76 7.61 19.00
CA ASP A 391 -8.63 7.21 20.10
C ASP A 391 -9.33 5.87 19.81
N LEU A 392 -9.79 5.65 18.57
CA LEU A 392 -10.37 4.35 18.16
C LEU A 392 -9.32 3.24 18.25
N PHE A 393 -8.11 3.47 17.75
CA PHE A 393 -7.01 2.50 17.83
C PHE A 393 -6.64 2.14 19.26
N SER A 394 -6.50 3.14 20.14
CA SER A 394 -6.24 2.90 21.56
C SER A 394 -7.37 2.13 22.22
N GLN A 395 -8.63 2.32 21.81
CA GLN A 395 -9.77 1.55 22.32
C GLN A 395 -9.82 0.12 21.78
N SER A 396 -9.34 -0.11 20.56
CA SER A 396 -9.25 -1.43 19.94
C SER A 396 -8.24 -2.35 20.62
N ILE A 397 -7.20 -1.81 21.26
CA ILE A 397 -6.24 -2.62 22.03
C ILE A 397 -6.91 -3.12 23.30
N ASN A 398 -7.53 -4.29 23.25
CA ASN A 398 -8.39 -4.81 24.32
C ASN A 398 -8.10 -6.26 24.70
N THR A 399 -7.20 -6.94 23.99
CA THR A 399 -6.69 -8.27 24.34
C THR A 399 -5.25 -8.21 24.86
N GLN A 400 -4.84 -9.22 25.64
CA GLN A 400 -3.46 -9.31 26.10
C GLN A 400 -2.47 -9.51 24.93
N GLY A 401 -2.91 -10.15 23.85
CA GLY A 401 -2.11 -10.32 22.63
C GLY A 401 -1.79 -8.98 21.98
N GLU A 402 -2.80 -8.14 21.77
CA GLU A 402 -2.63 -6.79 21.21
C GLU A 402 -1.81 -5.88 22.11
N ILE A 403 -2.03 -5.93 23.44
CA ILE A 403 -1.23 -5.16 24.40
C ILE A 403 0.27 -5.51 24.28
N ASN A 404 0.57 -6.81 24.16
CA ASN A 404 1.95 -7.26 24.03
C ASN A 404 2.54 -6.88 22.66
N ALA A 405 1.73 -6.98 21.60
CA ALA A 405 2.17 -6.69 20.23
C ALA A 405 2.37 -5.19 19.99
N TYR A 406 1.51 -4.34 20.57
CA TYR A 406 1.65 -2.88 20.54
C TYR A 406 2.59 -2.36 21.63
N SER A 407 3.80 -2.93 21.68
CA SER A 407 4.84 -2.53 22.63
C SER A 407 6.21 -2.43 21.94
N GLY A 408 7.10 -1.62 22.53
CA GLY A 408 8.44 -1.41 22.01
C GLY A 408 8.49 -0.79 20.61
N SER A 409 9.66 -0.85 19.96
CA SER A 409 9.89 -0.18 18.68
C SER A 409 8.98 -0.68 17.55
N THR A 410 8.58 -1.96 17.57
CA THR A 410 7.67 -2.52 16.57
C THR A 410 6.28 -1.88 16.66
N GLY A 411 5.69 -1.82 17.87
CA GLY A 411 4.42 -1.15 18.08
C GLY A 411 4.48 0.35 17.77
N GLU A 412 5.60 1.01 18.12
CA GLU A 412 5.84 2.42 17.81
C GLU A 412 5.78 2.70 16.30
N VAL A 413 6.51 1.92 15.49
CA VAL A 413 6.52 2.06 14.02
C VAL A 413 5.16 1.70 13.43
N PHE A 414 4.56 0.59 13.86
CA PHE A 414 3.26 0.17 13.39
C PHE A 414 2.19 1.25 13.62
N GLY A 415 2.14 1.81 14.83
CA GLY A 415 1.19 2.86 15.17
C GLY A 415 1.36 4.14 14.37
N ARG A 416 2.61 4.53 14.06
CA ARG A 416 2.88 5.67 13.17
C ARG A 416 2.39 5.39 11.75
N ASN A 417 2.76 4.24 11.19
CA ASN A 417 2.35 3.85 9.84
C ASN A 417 0.82 3.76 9.73
N TRP A 418 0.16 3.25 10.76
CA TRP A 418 -1.30 3.17 10.82
C TRP A 418 -1.96 4.55 10.86
N LEU A 419 -1.40 5.50 11.62
CA LEU A 419 -2.01 6.82 11.80
C LEU A 419 -1.74 7.80 10.64
N ASP A 420 -0.64 7.59 9.94
CA ASP A 420 -0.16 8.44 8.84
C ASP A 420 -1.24 8.83 7.81
N PRO A 421 -2.07 7.91 7.26
CA PRO A 421 -2.97 8.24 6.17
C PRO A 421 -4.30 8.92 6.60
N PHE A 422 -4.50 9.24 7.89
CA PHE A 422 -5.76 9.83 8.38
C PHE A 422 -5.82 11.36 8.33
N ASP A 423 -5.30 11.97 7.25
CA ASP A 423 -5.33 13.42 7.08
C ASP A 423 -6.75 13.94 6.78
N ASN A 424 -7.44 13.25 5.88
CA ASN A 424 -8.72 13.70 5.34
C ASN A 424 -9.94 13.07 6.02
N PHE A 425 -9.77 11.89 6.62
CA PHE A 425 -10.87 11.09 7.17
C PHE A 425 -10.47 10.45 8.50
N ILE A 426 -11.49 10.20 9.32
CA ILE A 426 -11.41 9.45 10.57
C ILE A 426 -11.56 7.97 10.24
N SER A 427 -10.79 7.12 10.92
CA SER A 427 -10.90 5.66 10.83
C SER A 427 -12.26 5.17 11.32
N LEU A 428 -12.59 3.92 10.97
CA LEU A 428 -13.63 3.16 11.67
C LEU A 428 -13.01 2.18 12.67
N GLN A 429 -13.82 1.77 13.66
CA GLN A 429 -13.44 0.77 14.65
C GLN A 429 -12.90 -0.52 14.00
N GLY A 430 -13.61 -1.04 12.99
CA GLY A 430 -13.22 -2.27 12.30
C GLY A 430 -11.86 -2.19 11.59
N ASN A 431 -11.44 -1.00 11.13
CA ASN A 431 -10.12 -0.82 10.52
C ASN A 431 -8.99 -0.89 11.56
N ALA A 432 -9.23 -0.34 12.76
CA ALA A 432 -8.29 -0.44 13.86
C ALA A 432 -8.18 -1.89 14.37
N ASP A 433 -9.31 -2.57 14.54
CA ASP A 433 -9.35 -3.99 14.97
C ASP A 433 -8.64 -4.90 13.95
N THR A 434 -8.86 -4.66 12.64
CA THR A 434 -8.16 -5.39 11.56
C THR A 434 -6.65 -5.20 11.66
N ALA A 435 -6.21 -3.95 11.76
CA ALA A 435 -4.78 -3.64 11.85
C ALA A 435 -4.14 -4.33 13.06
N LEU A 436 -4.76 -4.25 14.23
CA LEU A 436 -4.24 -4.87 15.44
C LEU A 436 -4.21 -6.41 15.35
N SER A 437 -5.20 -7.03 14.69
CA SER A 437 -5.20 -8.48 14.49
C SER A 437 -3.94 -8.94 13.74
N THR A 438 -3.52 -8.22 12.70
CA THR A 438 -2.31 -8.52 11.92
C THR A 438 -1.01 -8.22 12.66
N LEU A 439 -1.02 -7.26 13.58
CA LEU A 439 0.15 -6.97 14.43
C LEU A 439 0.35 -8.07 15.48
N SER A 440 -0.75 -8.67 15.95
CA SER A 440 -0.74 -9.69 17.01
C SER A 440 -0.61 -11.13 16.51
N SER A 441 -0.77 -11.36 15.20
CA SER A 441 -0.58 -12.64 14.52
C SER A 441 0.88 -12.90 14.21
#